data_AF-A0A9Q4KSZ0-F1
#
_entry.id   AF-A0A9Q4KSZ0-F1
#
_cell.length_a   1.000
_cell.length_b   1.000
_cell.length_c   1.000
_cell.angle_alpha   90.00
_cell.angle_beta   90.00
_cell.angle_gamma   90.00
#
_symmetry.space_group_name_H-M   'P 1'
#
loop_
_entity.id
_entity.type
_entity.pdbx_description
1 polymer ?
#
loop_
_entity_poly.entity_id
_entity_poly.type
_entity_poly.pdbx_seq_one_letter_code
_entity_poly.pdbx_strand_id
1 'polypeptide(L)'
;MRRIYHRFPIRSDLVFTIQRPFIDVVSALCALHGTHDVGKAPGGEMVRIDFSAAVAEKKISFVPVDRVPDLLYTITEAVDFQIELKETTLMSDRRIPRSKNVFLLHIAEVGMASECVVVKTSTMNGLDAMDLKTLLEGVV
;
A
#
# COMPACT_ATOMS: atom_id res chain seq x y z
N MET A 1 -24.11 3.40 -1.97
CA MET A 1 -23.19 2.30 -1.61
C MET A 1 -22.48 1.84 -2.87
N ARG A 2 -21.17 2.04 -3.00
CA ARG A 2 -20.41 1.74 -4.23
C ARG A 2 -19.42 0.63 -3.93
N ARG A 3 -19.77 -0.62 -4.24
CA ARG A 3 -18.83 -1.75 -4.18
C ARG A 3 -17.88 -1.65 -5.37
N ILE A 4 -16.71 -1.08 -5.14
CA ILE A 4 -15.67 -0.97 -6.17
C ILE A 4 -14.81 -2.22 -6.07
N TYR A 5 -15.05 -3.18 -6.96
CA TYR A 5 -14.17 -4.33 -7.12
C TYR A 5 -13.24 -4.08 -8.31
N HIS A 6 -11.94 -3.98 -8.05
CA HIS A 6 -10.93 -4.28 -9.05
C HIS A 6 -10.96 -5.79 -9.33
N ARG A 7 -10.59 -6.22 -10.55
CA ARG A 7 -10.39 -7.65 -10.81
C ARG A 7 -9.08 -8.09 -10.14
N PHE A 8 -9.16 -8.39 -8.86
CA PHE A 8 -8.01 -8.86 -8.10
C PHE A 8 -7.46 -10.17 -8.72
N PRO A 9 -6.14 -10.31 -8.88
CA PRO A 9 -5.54 -11.53 -9.41
C PRO A 9 -5.92 -12.78 -8.60
N ILE A 10 -6.05 -13.93 -9.27
CA ILE A 10 -6.41 -15.22 -8.62
C ILE A 10 -5.31 -15.70 -7.67
N ARG A 11 -4.05 -15.35 -7.95
CA ARG A 11 -2.90 -15.70 -7.10
C ARG A 11 -2.52 -14.48 -6.26
N SER A 12 -2.45 -14.67 -4.95
CA SER A 12 -1.94 -13.71 -3.97
C SER A 12 -0.50 -14.06 -3.59
N ASP A 13 0.32 -13.04 -3.34
CA ASP A 13 1.67 -13.25 -2.80
C ASP A 13 1.64 -13.41 -1.29
N LEU A 14 0.75 -12.68 -0.61
CA LEU A 14 0.59 -12.75 0.84
C LEU A 14 -0.86 -12.48 1.24
N VAL A 15 -1.33 -13.23 2.25
CA VAL A 15 -2.59 -12.99 2.95
C VAL A 15 -2.26 -12.88 4.43
N PHE A 16 -2.73 -11.83 5.08
CA PHE A 16 -2.54 -11.64 6.53
C PHE A 16 -3.70 -10.87 7.14
N THR A 17 -3.76 -10.84 8.47
CA THR A 17 -4.83 -10.18 9.20
C THR A 17 -4.24 -9.15 10.16
N ILE A 18 -4.75 -7.92 10.11
CA ILE A 18 -4.45 -6.87 11.07
C ILE A 18 -5.55 -6.88 12.12
N GLN A 19 -5.20 -6.99 13.40
CA GLN A 19 -6.14 -7.03 14.53
C GLN A 19 -6.65 -5.62 14.89
N ARG A 20 -7.20 -4.93 13.88
CA ARG A 20 -7.73 -3.57 13.95
C ARG A 20 -8.98 -3.45 13.08
N PRO A 21 -9.94 -2.58 13.46
CA PRO A 21 -11.11 -2.29 12.65
C PRO A 21 -10.76 -1.84 11.22
N PHE A 22 -11.61 -2.22 10.26
CA PHE A 22 -11.43 -1.91 8.84
C PHE A 22 -11.14 -0.43 8.58
N ILE A 23 -11.94 0.45 9.19
CA ILE A 23 -11.81 1.89 8.95
C ILE A 23 -10.50 2.45 9.51
N ASP A 24 -9.98 1.89 10.61
CA ASP A 24 -8.73 2.32 11.23
C ASP A 24 -7.55 1.97 10.33
N VAL A 25 -7.54 0.74 9.80
CA VAL A 25 -6.52 0.28 8.85
C VAL A 25 -6.52 1.13 7.58
N VAL A 26 -7.71 1.39 7.01
CA VAL A 26 -7.81 2.20 5.79
C VAL A 26 -7.41 3.66 6.05
N SER A 27 -7.80 4.21 7.20
CA SER A 27 -7.41 5.58 7.60
C SER A 27 -5.89 5.70 7.75
N ALA A 28 -5.24 4.75 8.44
CA ALA A 28 -3.79 4.72 8.60
C ALA A 28 -3.08 4.62 7.24
N LEU A 29 -3.58 3.79 6.34
CA LEU A 29 -3.04 3.66 4.99
C LEU A 29 -3.19 4.96 4.18
N CYS A 30 -4.34 5.62 4.25
CA CYS A 30 -4.54 6.90 3.59
C CYS A 30 -3.58 7.97 4.13
N ALA A 31 -3.31 7.98 5.43
CA ALA A 31 -2.37 8.90 6.07
C ALA A 31 -0.92 8.68 5.60
N LEU A 32 -0.57 7.48 5.13
CA LEU A 32 0.75 7.21 4.56
C LEU A 32 0.93 7.77 3.15
N HIS A 33 -0.13 8.08 2.43
CA HIS A 33 -0.02 8.62 1.07
C HIS A 33 0.77 9.94 1.07
N GLY A 34 1.81 10.00 0.24
CA GLY A 34 2.67 11.18 0.13
C GLY A 34 3.72 11.30 1.26
N THR A 35 3.75 10.35 2.19
CA THR A 35 4.81 10.24 3.19
C THR A 35 6.03 9.50 2.64
N HIS A 36 7.11 9.53 3.42
CA HIS A 36 8.32 8.80 3.10
C HIS A 36 9.00 8.34 4.38
N ASP A 37 9.72 7.23 4.28
CA ASP A 37 10.63 6.77 5.32
C ASP A 37 12.07 6.85 4.83
N VAL A 38 13.03 6.99 5.75
CA VAL A 38 14.46 7.03 5.46
C VAL A 38 15.18 6.04 6.37
N GLY A 39 15.85 5.07 5.76
CA GLY A 39 16.55 4.00 6.48
C GLY A 39 17.85 3.61 5.82
N LYS A 40 18.63 2.78 6.52
CA LYS A 40 19.82 2.15 5.94
C LYS A 40 19.44 0.82 5.32
N ALA A 41 19.75 0.63 4.03
CA ALA A 41 19.66 -0.66 3.39
C ALA A 41 20.72 -1.63 3.97
N PRO A 42 20.59 -2.96 3.76
CA PRO A 42 21.56 -3.96 4.23
C PRO A 42 23.01 -3.70 3.78
N GLY A 43 23.21 -2.93 2.71
CA GLY A 43 24.53 -2.48 2.23
C GLY A 43 25.08 -1.20 2.88
N GLY A 44 24.41 -0.65 3.90
CA GLY A 44 24.81 0.58 4.61
C GLY A 44 24.44 1.88 3.89
N GLU A 45 23.97 1.81 2.65
CA GLU A 45 23.48 2.94 1.89
C GLU A 45 22.21 3.52 2.52
N MET A 46 22.11 4.85 2.57
CA MET A 46 20.89 5.53 2.99
C MET A 46 19.87 5.46 1.85
N VAL A 47 18.66 4.99 2.16
CA VAL A 47 17.57 4.84 1.20
C VAL A 47 16.36 5.58 1.72
N ARG A 48 15.68 6.28 0.81
CA ARG A 48 14.37 6.88 1.02
C ARG A 48 13.32 6.02 0.32
N ILE A 49 12.26 5.68 1.03
CA ILE A 49 11.11 4.95 0.49
C ILE A 49 9.92 5.92 0.47
N ASP A 50 9.54 6.38 -0.72
CA ASP A 50 8.34 7.20 -0.89
C ASP A 50 7.10 6.30 -1.04
N PHE A 51 6.03 6.61 -0.29
CA PHE A 51 4.79 5.84 -0.27
C PHE A 51 3.67 6.57 -1.03
N SER A 52 3.02 5.87 -1.95
CA SER A 52 1.87 6.42 -2.69
C SER A 52 0.75 5.40 -2.75
N ALA A 53 -0.41 5.74 -2.17
CA ALA A 53 -1.63 4.97 -2.29
C ALA A 53 -2.61 5.57 -3.32
N ALA A 54 -3.20 4.71 -4.12
CA ALA A 54 -4.35 5.03 -4.96
C ALA A 54 -5.45 4.01 -4.71
N VAL A 55 -6.70 4.44 -4.66
CA VAL A 55 -7.86 3.57 -4.44
C VAL A 55 -8.54 3.24 -5.77
N ALA A 56 -9.09 2.04 -5.89
CA ALA A 56 -9.89 1.69 -7.05
C ALA A 56 -11.13 2.60 -7.11
N GLU A 57 -11.35 3.25 -8.26
CA GLU A 57 -12.55 4.06 -8.51
C GLU A 57 -13.57 3.29 -9.39
N LYS A 58 -13.06 2.54 -10.36
CA LYS A 58 -13.85 1.72 -11.30
C LYS A 58 -13.18 0.34 -11.42
N LYS A 59 -13.78 -0.57 -12.19
CA LYS A 59 -13.29 -1.96 -12.37
C LYS A 59 -11.80 -2.06 -12.76
N ILE A 60 -11.21 -1.04 -13.37
CA ILE A 60 -9.87 -1.08 -13.97
C ILE A 60 -8.99 0.13 -13.65
N SER A 61 -9.45 1.11 -12.86
CA SER A 61 -8.71 2.36 -12.65
C SER A 61 -8.53 2.68 -11.18
N PHE A 62 -7.31 3.08 -10.83
CA PHE A 62 -6.94 3.59 -9.53
C PHE A 62 -6.81 5.11 -9.59
N VAL A 63 -7.28 5.79 -8.55
CA VAL A 63 -7.19 7.23 -8.38
C VAL A 63 -6.47 7.50 -7.05
N PRO A 64 -5.48 8.41 -7.01
CA PRO A 64 -4.82 8.80 -5.76
C PRO A 64 -5.82 9.08 -4.65
N VAL A 65 -5.53 8.61 -3.42
CA VAL A 65 -6.49 8.70 -2.30
C VAL A 65 -6.83 10.16 -1.93
N ASP A 66 -5.90 11.09 -2.15
CA ASP A 66 -6.08 12.54 -1.95
C ASP A 66 -7.04 13.19 -2.97
N ARG A 67 -7.37 12.49 -4.05
CA ARG A 67 -8.31 12.94 -5.09
C ARG A 67 -9.70 12.32 -4.95
N VAL A 68 -9.94 11.48 -3.94
CA VAL A 68 -11.24 10.87 -3.68
C VAL A 68 -11.85 11.52 -2.43
N PRO A 69 -12.73 12.53 -2.59
CA PRO A 69 -13.36 13.19 -1.45
C PRO A 69 -14.20 12.19 -0.66
N ASP A 70 -14.21 12.34 0.66
CA ASP A 70 -14.99 11.52 1.59
C ASP A 70 -14.76 10.01 1.45
N LEU A 71 -13.57 9.59 1.01
CA LEU A 71 -13.23 8.18 0.80
C LEU A 71 -13.60 7.32 2.02
N LEU A 72 -13.19 7.74 3.22
CA LEU A 72 -13.45 7.03 4.48
C LEU A 72 -14.94 6.90 4.81
N TYR A 73 -15.79 7.81 4.34
CA TYR A 73 -17.24 7.76 4.57
C TYR A 73 -18.00 6.96 3.52
N THR A 74 -17.36 6.59 2.42
CA THR A 74 -18.02 5.90 1.29
C THR A 74 -17.70 4.42 1.18
N ILE A 75 -16.60 3.98 1.82
CA ILE A 75 -16.21 2.58 1.98
C ILE A 75 -16.87 1.98 3.23
N THR A 76 -17.24 0.69 3.17
CA THR A 76 -18.00 0.08 4.28
C THR A 76 -17.50 -1.29 4.72
N GLU A 77 -16.95 -2.11 3.81
CA GLU A 77 -16.63 -3.52 4.12
C GLU A 77 -15.36 -4.00 3.41
N ALA A 78 -15.05 -3.43 2.24
CA ALA A 78 -13.85 -3.78 1.49
C ALA A 78 -13.41 -2.62 0.59
N VAL A 79 -12.11 -2.57 0.31
CA VAL A 79 -11.51 -1.58 -0.57
C VAL A 79 -10.25 -2.14 -1.23
N ASP A 80 -10.06 -1.79 -2.50
CA ASP A 80 -8.87 -2.15 -3.27
C ASP A 80 -7.96 -0.94 -3.43
N PHE A 81 -6.69 -1.12 -3.12
CA PHE A 81 -5.63 -0.14 -3.30
C PHE A 81 -4.60 -0.61 -4.31
N GLN A 82 -4.01 0.35 -5.00
CA GLN A 82 -2.71 0.24 -5.63
C GLN A 82 -1.71 1.03 -4.77
N ILE A 83 -0.73 0.33 -4.23
CA ILE A 83 0.36 0.91 -3.43
C ILE A 83 1.62 0.93 -4.30
N GLU A 84 2.24 2.10 -4.40
CA GLU A 84 3.53 2.29 -5.02
C GLU A 84 4.55 2.65 -3.95
N LEU A 85 5.60 1.83 -3.85
CA LEU A 85 6.77 2.06 -3.01
C LEU A 85 7.96 2.37 -3.92
N LYS A 86 8.47 3.60 -3.83
CA LYS A 86 9.61 4.04 -4.62
C LYS A 86 10.84 4.19 -3.75
N GLU A 87 11.85 3.36 -4.01
CA GLU A 87 13.13 3.44 -3.33
C GLU A 87 14.09 4.37 -4.08
N THR A 88 14.70 5.29 -3.35
CA THR A 88 15.72 6.20 -3.85
C THR A 88 16.95 6.14 -2.94
N THR A 89 18.09 5.73 -3.47
CA THR A 89 19.37 5.80 -2.75
C THR A 89 19.78 7.27 -2.62
N LEU A 90 20.10 7.66 -1.39
CA LEU A 90 20.58 8.98 -1.03
C LEU A 90 22.11 8.94 -0.92
N MET A 91 22.80 9.56 -1.88
CA MET A 91 24.23 9.86 -1.79
C MET A 91 24.44 11.30 -1.36
N SER A 92 25.66 11.66 -0.95
CA SER A 92 26.01 13.00 -0.51
C SER A 92 25.76 14.09 -1.57
N ASP A 93 25.87 13.74 -2.85
CA ASP A 93 25.82 14.66 -4.00
C ASP A 93 24.63 14.40 -4.95
N ARG A 94 23.97 13.24 -4.84
CA ARG A 94 22.92 12.83 -5.78
C ARG A 94 21.90 11.88 -5.17
N ARG A 95 20.73 11.83 -5.80
CA ARG A 95 19.66 10.87 -5.50
C ARG A 95 19.49 9.92 -6.67
N ILE A 96 19.58 8.63 -6.43
CA ILE A 96 19.52 7.60 -7.48
C ILE A 96 18.25 6.76 -7.27
N PRO A 97 17.28 6.80 -8.19
CA PRO A 97 16.14 5.89 -8.17
C PRO A 97 16.63 4.44 -8.23
N ARG A 98 16.26 3.63 -7.23
CA ARG A 98 16.73 2.25 -7.09
C ARG A 98 15.68 1.26 -7.57
N SER A 99 14.46 1.39 -7.06
CA SER A 99 13.36 0.50 -7.41
C SER A 99 12.03 1.23 -7.33
N LYS A 100 11.04 0.70 -8.05
CA LYS A 100 9.65 1.11 -7.97
C LYS A 100 8.81 -0.16 -7.93
N ASN A 101 8.31 -0.48 -6.75
CA ASN A 101 7.49 -1.66 -6.53
C ASN A 101 6.03 -1.25 -6.47
N VAL A 102 5.18 -1.99 -7.19
CA VAL A 102 3.75 -1.74 -7.25
C VAL A 102 3.03 -2.97 -6.72
N PHE A 103 2.14 -2.74 -5.77
CA PHE A 103 1.33 -3.75 -5.11
C PHE A 103 -0.14 -3.42 -5.29
N LEU A 104 -0.95 -4.45 -5.53
CA LEU A 104 -2.38 -4.42 -5.29
C LEU A 104 -2.62 -4.92 -3.88
N LEU A 105 -3.44 -4.19 -3.13
CA LEU A 105 -3.81 -4.52 -1.76
C LEU A 105 -5.33 -4.50 -1.67
N HIS A 106 -5.92 -5.65 -1.37
CA HIS A 106 -7.33 -5.76 -1.00
C HIS A 106 -7.42 -5.78 0.51
N ILE A 107 -8.24 -4.90 1.09
CA ILE A 107 -8.55 -4.89 2.53
C ILE A 107 -10.03 -5.20 2.66
N ALA A 108 -10.37 -6.19 3.49
CA ALA A 108 -11.74 -6.54 3.81
C ALA A 108 -11.94 -6.67 5.32
N GLU A 109 -13.11 -6.25 5.80
CA GLU A 109 -13.52 -6.46 7.18
C GLU A 109 -13.83 -7.95 7.43
N VAL A 110 -13.22 -8.50 8.49
CA VAL A 110 -13.47 -9.87 8.96
C VAL A 110 -13.68 -9.82 10.47
N GLY A 111 -14.94 -9.66 10.88
CA GLY A 111 -15.31 -9.50 12.29
C GLY A 111 -14.74 -8.21 12.86
N MET A 112 -13.90 -8.30 13.90
CA MET A 112 -13.24 -7.14 14.53
C MET A 112 -11.83 -6.87 13.96
N ALA A 113 -11.47 -7.55 12.87
CA ALA A 113 -10.16 -7.48 12.26
C ALA A 113 -10.28 -7.17 10.76
N SER A 114 -9.14 -6.89 10.13
CA SER A 114 -9.05 -6.59 8.70
C SER A 114 -8.16 -7.60 8.01
N GLU A 115 -8.71 -8.34 7.05
CA GLU A 115 -7.94 -9.21 6.17
C GLU A 115 -7.32 -8.38 5.04
N CYS A 116 -6.03 -8.59 4.81
CA CYS A 116 -5.25 -7.92 3.78
C CYS A 116 -4.71 -8.98 2.80
N VAL A 117 -5.02 -8.82 1.53
CA VAL A 117 -4.48 -9.65 0.43
C VAL A 117 -3.58 -8.79 -0.43
N VAL A 118 -2.32 -9.21 -0.61
CA VAL A 118 -1.31 -8.47 -1.36
C VAL A 118 -0.91 -9.23 -2.62
N VAL A 119 -0.80 -8.50 -3.72
CA VAL A 119 -0.21 -8.96 -4.98
C VAL A 119 0.77 -7.91 -5.50
N LYS A 120 2.03 -8.28 -5.64
CA LYS A 120 3.04 -7.49 -6.32
C LYS A 120 2.85 -7.62 -7.84
N THR A 121 2.63 -6.50 -8.51
CA THR A 121 2.45 -6.44 -9.97
C THR A 121 3.70 -6.00 -10.70
N SER A 122 4.63 -5.35 -10.01
CA SER A 122 5.94 -5.00 -10.57
C SER A 122 6.89 -6.19 -10.61
N THR A 123 7.64 -6.34 -11.70
CA THR A 123 8.70 -7.35 -11.86
C THR A 123 10.05 -6.94 -11.23
N MET A 124 10.10 -5.76 -10.59
CA MET A 124 11.33 -5.22 -10.01
C MET A 124 11.72 -5.96 -8.73
N ASN A 125 13.03 -6.19 -8.56
CA ASN A 125 13.61 -6.68 -7.32
C ASN A 125 13.75 -5.52 -6.32
N GLY A 126 13.57 -5.79 -5.03
CA GLY A 126 13.52 -4.78 -3.97
C GLY A 126 12.51 -5.20 -2.93
N LEU A 127 11.61 -4.28 -2.57
CA LEU A 127 10.55 -4.51 -1.58
C LEU A 127 9.58 -5.61 -2.03
N ASP A 128 9.19 -6.49 -1.11
CA ASP A 128 8.22 -7.55 -1.34
C ASP A 128 6.93 -7.37 -0.50
N ALA A 129 6.04 -8.37 -0.54
CA ALA A 129 4.77 -8.32 0.17
C ALA A 129 4.94 -8.36 1.70
N MET A 130 6.02 -8.95 2.22
CA MET A 130 6.35 -8.98 3.65
C MET A 130 6.81 -7.60 4.15
N ASP A 131 7.56 -6.88 3.32
CA ASP A 131 7.93 -5.49 3.62
C ASP A 131 6.69 -4.59 3.71
N LEU A 132 5.75 -4.74 2.76
CA LEU A 132 4.49 -4.01 2.80
C LEU A 132 3.66 -4.35 4.04
N LYS A 133 3.59 -5.64 4.42
CA LYS A 133 2.94 -6.07 5.68
C LYS A 133 3.57 -5.39 6.89
N THR A 134 4.90 -5.40 6.98
CA THR A 134 5.63 -4.79 8.12
C THR A 134 5.39 -3.29 8.19
N LEU A 135 5.34 -2.61 7.05
CA LEU A 135 5.03 -1.19 6.96
C LEU A 135 3.59 -0.91 7.45
N LEU A 136 2.62 -1.71 7.01
CA LEU A 136 1.22 -1.57 7.43
C LEU A 136 1.08 -1.84 8.94
N GLU A 137 1.63 -2.93 9.46
CA GLU A 137 1.60 -3.24 10.90
C GLU A 137 2.33 -2.20 11.76
N GLY A 138 3.32 -1.50 11.21
CA GLY A 138 4.03 -0.44 11.93
C GLY A 138 3.22 0.85 12.12
N VAL A 139 2.12 1.03 11.39
CA VAL A 139 1.33 2.28 11.40
C VAL A 139 -0.07 2.14 12.01
N VAL A 140 -0.52 0.91 12.29
CA VAL A 140 -1.80 0.62 12.98
C VAL A 140 -1.55 0.07 14.38
#